data_AF-A0A8C9DU08-F1
#
_entry.id   AF-A0A8C9DU08-F1
#
_cell.length_a   1.000
_cell.length_b   1.000
_cell.length_c   1.000
_cell.angle_alpha   90.00
_cell.angle_beta   90.00
_cell.angle_gamma   90.00
#
_symmetry.space_group_name_H-M   'P 1'
#
loop_
_entity.id
_entity.type
_entity.pdbx_description
1 polymer ?
#
loop_
_entity_poly.entity_id
_entity_poly.type
_entity_poly.pdbx_seq_one_letter_code
_entity_poly.pdbx_strand_id
1 'polypeptide(L)'
;MLRRRVSPCQSHPRSGREHGLDSSSGAPRLLWVGLGLALVLALPESLVLWAPAAAHPLPAQGHPATFNAIVPQLRNAFFGWQNFTCPVCKVLFTAINFGLKKEPNVARVGSMAIKLCKLLKIAPPTVCQSAVQLFEDDMVEVWTRSVLSPSEACGLLLGSTCGHWDIFSSWNISLPATPKPPPKPPNPPAPGAPVSRVLFLTDLHWDHDYLEGTDPNCADPLCCRRGSGLPPTSQPGAGYWGEYSKCDLPLRTLDSLLSGLGPAGPFDMVYWTGDIPAHDVWQQSRQDQLRALTTITALVRKFLGPVPVYPAVGNHESTPVNGFPPPFIEGNHSSRWLYEAMAKAWEPWLPAEALRTLRCI
;
A
#
# COMPACT_ATOMS: atom_id res chain seq x y z
N MET A 1 7.53 24.96 -41.57
CA MET A 1 7.01 23.74 -42.20
C MET A 1 7.28 22.54 -41.30
N LEU A 2 6.19 21.82 -40.96
CA LEU A 2 6.00 20.44 -40.45
C LEU A 2 7.21 19.70 -39.82
N ARG A 3 7.20 19.33 -38.53
CA ARG A 3 6.45 18.21 -37.86
C ARG A 3 6.54 16.85 -38.54
N ARG A 4 7.06 15.85 -37.80
CA ARG A 4 6.53 14.48 -37.53
C ARG A 4 7.60 13.72 -36.73
N ARG A 5 7.45 13.36 -35.44
CA ARG A 5 6.61 12.30 -34.83
C ARG A 5 6.56 11.03 -35.68
N VAL A 6 6.86 9.88 -35.09
CA VAL A 6 6.01 8.65 -35.05
C VAL A 6 6.82 7.46 -34.50
N SER A 7 6.26 6.81 -33.46
CA SER A 7 6.56 5.45 -32.98
C SER A 7 6.29 4.41 -34.09
N PRO A 8 6.64 3.12 -33.93
CA PRO A 8 5.50 2.20 -33.69
C PRO A 8 5.81 0.97 -32.82
N CYS A 9 4.90 0.69 -31.89
CA CYS A 9 4.47 -0.67 -31.61
C CYS A 9 3.55 -1.13 -32.75
N GLN A 10 3.75 -2.35 -33.27
CA GLN A 10 2.72 -3.10 -34.02
C GLN A 10 2.84 -4.61 -33.74
N SER A 11 1.69 -5.26 -33.76
CA SER A 11 1.34 -6.63 -33.37
C SER A 11 1.07 -7.57 -34.56
N HIS A 12 0.87 -8.87 -34.24
CA HIS A 12 0.13 -9.95 -34.96
C HIS A 12 0.95 -11.08 -35.67
N PRO A 13 0.37 -12.26 -36.02
CA PRO A 13 0.30 -13.48 -35.17
C PRO A 13 0.63 -14.82 -35.92
N ARG A 14 0.62 -15.98 -35.22
CA ARG A 14 0.05 -17.33 -35.62
C ARG A 14 0.85 -18.58 -35.17
N SER A 15 0.08 -19.52 -34.60
CA SER A 15 -0.03 -20.98 -34.90
C SER A 15 1.06 -22.00 -34.49
N GLY A 16 0.78 -22.75 -33.41
CA GLY A 16 0.42 -24.20 -33.44
C GLY A 16 1.49 -25.29 -33.61
N ARG A 17 1.63 -26.18 -32.60
CA ARG A 17 1.46 -27.66 -32.70
C ARG A 17 1.67 -28.40 -31.37
N GLU A 18 0.92 -29.50 -31.23
CA GLU A 18 0.90 -30.48 -30.13
C GLU A 18 1.94 -31.60 -30.27
N HIS A 19 2.25 -32.24 -29.13
CA HIS A 19 2.57 -33.66 -28.82
C HIS A 19 3.40 -33.63 -27.50
N GLY A 20 3.28 -34.47 -26.47
CA GLY A 20 2.57 -35.72 -26.22
C GLY A 20 3.44 -36.56 -25.26
N LEU A 21 2.84 -37.02 -24.14
CA LEU A 21 3.15 -38.22 -23.33
C LEU A 21 4.34 -38.29 -22.32
N ASP A 22 3.92 -38.36 -21.06
CA ASP A 22 4.14 -39.42 -20.03
C ASP A 22 5.37 -39.56 -19.11
N SER A 23 5.01 -39.98 -17.88
CA SER A 23 5.70 -40.91 -16.95
C SER A 23 6.59 -40.38 -15.81
N SER A 24 5.99 -40.45 -14.60
CA SER A 24 6.48 -41.15 -13.39
C SER A 24 7.76 -40.72 -12.65
N SER A 25 7.62 -40.43 -11.35
CA SER A 25 8.20 -41.17 -10.19
C SER A 25 8.53 -40.25 -9.01
N GLY A 26 8.35 -40.76 -7.78
CA GLY A 26 8.08 -39.97 -6.58
C GLY A 26 9.23 -39.62 -5.63
N ALA A 27 8.87 -38.69 -4.73
CA ALA A 27 9.26 -38.53 -3.31
C ALA A 27 10.74 -38.26 -2.93
N PRO A 28 11.06 -37.73 -1.71
CA PRO A 28 10.31 -36.85 -0.80
C PRO A 28 11.17 -35.70 -0.18
N ARG A 29 10.55 -34.88 0.70
CA ARG A 29 11.13 -34.03 1.77
C ARG A 29 11.67 -32.64 1.40
N LEU A 30 10.75 -31.66 1.37
CA LEU A 30 11.04 -30.25 1.65
C LEU A 30 10.14 -29.81 2.81
N LEU A 31 10.54 -30.17 4.03
CA LEU A 31 9.82 -29.88 5.28
C LEU A 31 10.53 -28.79 6.12
N TRP A 32 11.43 -28.01 5.52
CA TRP A 32 12.25 -27.00 6.22
C TRP A 32 12.23 -25.62 5.55
N VAL A 33 11.08 -25.23 4.98
CA VAL A 33 10.84 -23.84 4.53
C VAL A 33 9.62 -23.24 5.26
N GLY A 34 8.91 -24.03 6.08
CA GLY A 34 7.67 -23.62 6.75
C GLY A 34 7.82 -22.85 8.06
N LEU A 35 9.03 -22.69 8.63
CA LEU A 35 9.19 -22.03 9.94
C LEU A 35 9.55 -20.53 9.86
N GLY A 36 9.87 -19.99 8.68
CA GLY A 36 10.14 -18.56 8.50
C GLY A 36 8.90 -17.68 8.26
N LEU A 37 7.78 -18.29 7.87
CA LEU A 37 6.53 -17.59 7.54
C LEU A 37 5.51 -17.54 8.69
N ALA A 38 5.78 -18.23 9.81
CA ALA A 38 4.87 -18.27 10.96
C ALA A 38 5.29 -17.34 12.12
N LEU A 39 6.49 -16.75 12.09
CA LEU A 39 6.99 -15.91 13.20
C LEU A 39 6.80 -14.39 13.01
N VAL A 40 6.23 -13.96 11.89
CA VAL A 40 5.90 -12.53 11.64
C VAL A 40 4.40 -12.24 11.79
N LEU A 41 3.57 -13.27 11.96
CA LEU A 41 2.11 -13.14 12.16
C LEU A 41 1.64 -13.53 13.57
N ALA A 42 2.54 -13.60 14.54
CA ALA A 42 2.23 -13.91 15.93
C ALA A 42 2.88 -12.93 16.91
N LEU A 43 2.67 -11.63 16.70
CA LEU A 43 2.72 -10.65 17.78
C LEU A 43 1.30 -10.09 17.96
N PRO A 44 0.62 -10.40 19.07
CA PRO A 44 -0.68 -9.84 19.38
C PRO A 44 -0.47 -8.49 20.07
N GLU A 45 -0.50 -7.39 19.32
CA GLU A 45 -0.76 -6.06 19.87
C GLU A 45 -1.67 -5.25 18.93
N SER A 46 -2.91 -5.71 18.76
CA SER A 46 -4.02 -4.86 18.35
C SER A 46 -4.67 -4.26 19.58
N LEU A 47 -4.10 -3.15 20.08
CA LEU A 47 -4.76 -2.25 21.04
C LEU A 47 -4.05 -0.90 21.18
N VAL A 48 -3.78 -0.18 20.08
CA VAL A 48 -3.55 1.28 20.15
C VAL A 48 -4.13 1.97 18.92
N LEU A 49 -5.44 2.19 18.94
CA LEU A 49 -6.04 3.37 18.34
C LEU A 49 -6.19 4.39 19.49
N TRP A 50 -5.68 5.61 19.25
CA TRP A 50 -5.82 6.87 20.03
C TRP A 50 -4.74 7.22 21.07
N ALA A 51 -3.73 8.00 20.65
CA ALA A 51 -3.16 9.15 21.38
C ALA A 51 -2.17 9.92 20.46
N PRO A 52 -2.04 11.26 20.59
CA PRO A 52 -1.26 12.08 19.68
C PRO A 52 0.25 11.84 19.83
N ALA A 53 0.98 11.95 18.73
CA ALA A 53 2.42 11.77 18.66
C ALA A 53 3.17 12.76 19.58
N ALA A 54 3.50 12.31 20.78
CA ALA A 54 4.57 12.90 21.59
C ALA A 54 5.86 12.13 21.27
N ALA A 55 6.68 12.66 20.37
CA ALA A 55 8.01 12.14 20.12
C ALA A 55 8.89 12.42 21.35
N HIS A 56 9.23 11.38 22.10
CA HIS A 56 10.32 11.41 23.08
C HIS A 56 11.40 10.44 22.59
N PRO A 57 12.65 10.89 22.35
CA PRO A 57 13.72 10.00 21.95
C PRO A 57 14.12 9.11 23.13
N LEU A 58 14.00 7.80 22.96
CA LEU A 58 14.57 6.82 23.89
C LEU A 58 16.09 6.76 23.71
N PRO A 59 16.87 6.65 24.80
CA PRO A 59 18.33 6.69 24.75
C PRO A 59 18.92 5.39 24.20
N ALA A 60 19.97 5.51 23.39
CA ALA A 60 20.75 4.38 22.90
C ALA A 60 21.47 3.68 24.08
N GLN A 61 20.98 2.51 24.49
CA GLN A 61 21.73 1.62 25.37
C GLN A 61 22.55 0.64 24.54
N GLY A 62 23.87 0.84 24.53
CA GLY A 62 24.82 -0.19 24.14
C GLY A 62 24.82 -1.32 25.17
N HIS A 63 24.75 -2.57 24.71
CA HIS A 63 25.00 -3.74 25.55
C HIS A 63 26.41 -4.27 25.25
N PRO A 64 27.24 -4.53 26.28
CA PRO A 64 28.60 -5.02 26.09
C PRO A 64 28.59 -6.51 25.71
N ALA A 65 29.32 -6.83 24.63
CA ALA A 65 29.64 -8.20 24.26
C ALA A 65 30.75 -8.73 25.18
N THR A 66 30.39 -9.62 26.11
CA THR A 66 31.36 -10.46 26.83
C THR A 66 30.93 -11.91 26.77
N PHE A 67 31.39 -12.61 25.74
CA PHE A 67 31.58 -14.07 25.75
C PHE A 67 32.84 -14.39 24.93
N ASN A 68 34.00 -14.21 25.56
CA ASN A 68 35.29 -14.68 25.06
C ASN A 68 36.00 -15.45 26.18
N ALA A 69 35.76 -16.75 26.23
CA ALA A 69 36.57 -17.80 26.86
C ALA A 69 35.65 -19.03 26.87
N ILE A 70 35.72 -19.96 25.93
CA ILE A 70 36.73 -21.02 25.84
C ILE A 70 36.46 -21.68 24.48
N VAL A 71 37.41 -21.71 23.54
CA VAL A 71 37.78 -22.84 22.65
C VAL A 71 38.96 -22.36 21.78
N PRO A 72 40.23 -22.51 22.21
CA PRO A 72 41.36 -22.40 21.32
C PRO A 72 41.94 -23.78 21.06
N GLN A 73 41.20 -24.70 20.41
CA GLN A 73 41.81 -25.93 19.86
C GLN A 73 41.01 -26.70 18.79
N LEU A 74 39.94 -26.12 18.22
CA LEU A 74 39.23 -26.70 17.06
C LEU A 74 39.17 -25.76 15.85
N ARG A 75 40.06 -24.76 15.80
CA ARG A 75 40.07 -23.77 14.70
C ARG A 75 40.78 -24.28 13.44
N ASN A 76 41.59 -25.34 13.51
CA ASN A 76 42.45 -25.77 12.41
C ASN A 76 41.92 -26.95 11.57
N ALA A 77 40.74 -27.50 11.88
CA ALA A 77 40.13 -28.61 11.11
C ALA A 77 38.94 -28.19 10.21
N PHE A 78 38.43 -26.96 10.34
CA PHE A 78 37.24 -26.46 9.63
C PHE A 78 37.52 -25.39 8.55
N PHE A 79 38.79 -25.11 8.24
CA PHE A 79 39.21 -24.06 7.29
C PHE A 79 38.72 -24.25 5.85
N GLY A 80 38.19 -25.42 5.47
CA GLY A 80 37.70 -25.69 4.10
C GLY A 80 36.21 -25.44 3.85
N TRP A 81 35.35 -25.45 4.88
CA TRP A 81 33.88 -25.37 4.70
C TRP A 81 33.30 -23.96 4.83
N GLN A 82 33.95 -23.05 5.55
CA GLN A 82 33.48 -21.65 5.68
C GLN A 82 33.48 -20.89 4.34
N ASN A 83 34.32 -21.30 3.38
CA ASN A 83 34.40 -20.67 2.06
C ASN A 83 33.20 -20.99 1.14
N PHE A 84 32.45 -22.05 1.42
CA PHE A 84 31.31 -22.47 0.59
C PHE A 84 29.95 -22.05 1.16
N THR A 85 29.86 -21.78 2.47
CA THR A 85 28.58 -21.44 3.12
C THR A 85 27.92 -20.21 2.49
N CYS A 86 28.71 -19.18 2.17
CA CYS A 86 28.18 -17.97 1.55
C CYS A 86 27.72 -18.17 0.09
N PRO A 87 28.55 -18.73 -0.82
CA PRO A 87 28.09 -19.07 -2.17
C PRO A 87 26.85 -19.97 -2.19
N VAL A 88 26.81 -21.00 -1.32
CA VAL A 88 25.65 -21.91 -1.22
C VAL A 88 24.40 -21.15 -0.78
N CYS A 89 24.50 -20.26 0.21
CA CYS A 89 23.40 -19.41 0.63
C CYS A 89 22.86 -18.57 -0.54
N LYS A 90 23.75 -17.89 -1.28
CA LYS A 90 23.35 -17.02 -2.39
C LYS A 90 22.67 -17.81 -3.51
N VAL A 91 23.21 -18.98 -3.86
CA VAL A 91 22.61 -19.86 -4.89
C VAL A 91 21.22 -20.32 -4.45
N LEU A 92 21.06 -20.71 -3.18
CA LEU A 92 19.78 -21.14 -2.64
C LEU A 92 18.72 -20.03 -2.72
N PHE A 93 19.01 -18.83 -2.21
CA PHE A 93 18.06 -17.71 -2.25
C PHE A 93 17.80 -17.20 -3.68
N THR A 94 18.79 -17.29 -4.58
CA THR A 94 18.58 -17.01 -6.00
C THR A 94 17.59 -18.00 -6.61
N ALA A 95 17.74 -19.29 -6.32
CA ALA A 95 16.82 -20.33 -6.79
C ALA A 95 15.41 -20.17 -6.19
N ILE A 96 15.31 -19.81 -4.90
CA ILE A 96 14.03 -19.49 -4.24
C ILE A 96 13.34 -18.32 -4.95
N ASN A 97 14.04 -17.21 -5.18
CA ASN A 97 13.46 -16.03 -5.84
C ASN A 97 12.99 -16.33 -7.26
N PHE A 98 13.81 -17.02 -8.04
CA PHE A 98 13.43 -17.42 -9.40
C PHE A 98 12.25 -18.40 -9.39
N GLY A 99 12.20 -19.31 -8.42
CA GLY A 99 11.09 -20.23 -8.22
C GLY A 99 9.79 -19.50 -7.88
N LEU A 100 9.81 -18.61 -6.89
CA LEU A 100 8.62 -17.91 -6.39
C LEU A 100 7.96 -17.00 -7.42
N LYS A 101 8.74 -16.37 -8.30
CA LYS A 101 8.21 -15.50 -9.37
C LYS A 101 7.43 -16.24 -10.45
N LYS A 102 7.41 -17.58 -10.46
CA LYS A 102 6.60 -18.35 -11.41
C LYS A 102 5.15 -18.35 -10.93
N GLU A 103 4.22 -17.94 -11.80
CA GLU A 103 2.76 -17.93 -11.52
C GLU A 103 2.22 -19.13 -10.73
N PRO A 104 2.50 -20.42 -11.08
CA PRO A 104 1.98 -21.54 -10.30
C PRO A 104 2.48 -21.59 -8.85
N ASN A 105 3.64 -21.01 -8.57
CA ASN A 105 4.18 -20.93 -7.21
C ASN A 105 3.58 -19.77 -6.44
N VAL A 106 3.32 -18.62 -7.08
CA VAL A 106 2.55 -17.51 -6.48
C VAL A 106 1.17 -18.01 -6.05
N ALA A 107 0.44 -18.66 -6.96
CA ALA A 107 -0.88 -19.21 -6.67
C ALA A 107 -0.87 -20.25 -5.53
N ARG A 108 0.24 -21.00 -5.38
CA ARG A 108 0.42 -21.94 -4.27
C ARG A 108 0.60 -21.21 -2.94
N VAL A 109 1.42 -20.15 -2.92
CA VAL A 109 1.60 -19.28 -1.74
C VAL A 109 0.25 -18.64 -1.36
N GLY A 110 -0.47 -18.10 -2.33
CA GLY A 110 -1.82 -17.56 -2.14
C GLY A 110 -2.79 -18.59 -1.56
N SER A 111 -2.86 -19.78 -2.13
CA SER A 111 -3.71 -20.86 -1.61
C SER A 111 -3.41 -21.22 -0.14
N MET A 112 -2.12 -21.23 0.24
CA MET A 112 -1.70 -21.45 1.62
C MET A 112 -2.13 -20.29 2.53
N ALA A 113 -1.93 -19.04 2.10
CA ALA A 113 -2.34 -17.86 2.83
C ALA A 113 -3.87 -17.80 3.04
N ILE A 114 -4.66 -18.15 2.03
CA ILE A 114 -6.14 -18.25 2.13
C ILE A 114 -6.54 -19.29 3.18
N LYS A 115 -5.91 -20.47 3.18
CA LYS A 115 -6.19 -21.53 4.17
C LYS A 115 -5.88 -21.06 5.58
N LEU A 116 -4.73 -20.38 5.77
CA LEU A 116 -4.35 -19.81 7.07
C LEU A 116 -5.33 -18.72 7.51
N CYS A 117 -5.71 -17.80 6.60
CA CYS A 117 -6.70 -16.75 6.89
C CYS A 117 -8.03 -17.32 7.40
N LYS A 118 -8.53 -18.37 6.74
CA LYS A 118 -9.76 -19.08 7.13
C LYS A 118 -9.60 -19.82 8.46
N LEU A 119 -8.47 -20.51 8.65
CA LEU A 119 -8.17 -21.26 9.87
C LEU A 119 -8.09 -20.33 11.09
N LEU A 120 -7.48 -19.17 10.94
CA LEU A 120 -7.29 -18.16 11.98
C LEU A 120 -8.50 -17.23 12.15
N LYS A 121 -9.55 -17.39 11.32
CA LYS A 121 -10.78 -16.56 11.33
C LYS A 121 -10.49 -15.05 11.24
N ILE A 122 -9.52 -14.66 10.41
CA ILE A 122 -9.14 -13.25 10.23
C ILE A 122 -10.28 -12.46 9.58
N ALA A 123 -10.94 -13.05 8.57
CA ALA A 123 -12.06 -12.45 7.85
C ALA A 123 -12.97 -13.56 7.29
N PRO A 124 -14.17 -13.21 6.78
CA PRO A 124 -15.03 -14.17 6.09
C PRO A 124 -14.32 -14.87 4.93
N PRO A 125 -14.69 -16.13 4.59
CA PRO A 125 -13.96 -16.93 3.61
C PRO A 125 -13.81 -16.30 2.21
N THR A 126 -14.80 -15.51 1.79
CA THR A 126 -14.82 -14.76 0.53
C THR A 126 -13.83 -13.60 0.58
N VAL A 127 -13.82 -12.82 1.66
CA VAL A 127 -12.86 -11.73 1.90
C VAL A 127 -11.43 -12.25 1.95
N CYS A 128 -11.17 -13.34 2.69
CA CYS A 128 -9.85 -13.98 2.73
C CYS A 128 -9.37 -14.38 1.32
N GLN A 129 -10.28 -14.87 0.47
CA GLN A 129 -9.92 -15.29 -0.88
C GLN A 129 -9.59 -14.09 -1.77
N SER A 130 -10.49 -13.11 -1.85
CA SER A 130 -10.30 -11.96 -2.74
C SER A 130 -9.15 -11.08 -2.29
N ALA A 131 -8.99 -10.84 -0.98
CA ALA A 131 -7.87 -10.07 -0.45
C ALA A 131 -6.53 -10.72 -0.77
N VAL A 132 -6.36 -12.03 -0.56
CA VAL A 132 -5.10 -12.69 -0.89
C VAL A 132 -4.81 -12.64 -2.39
N GLN A 133 -5.82 -12.91 -3.23
CA GLN A 133 -5.67 -12.87 -4.68
C GLN A 133 -5.28 -11.48 -5.21
N LEU A 134 -5.73 -10.41 -4.54
CA LEU A 134 -5.37 -9.05 -4.93
C LEU A 134 -3.93 -8.69 -4.52
N PHE A 135 -3.45 -9.20 -3.39
CA PHE A 135 -2.15 -8.83 -2.82
C PHE A 135 -0.99 -9.76 -3.20
N GLU A 136 -1.26 -11.00 -3.63
CA GLU A 136 -0.23 -12.05 -3.74
C GLU A 136 0.91 -11.70 -4.70
N ASP A 137 0.61 -11.12 -5.86
CA ASP A 137 1.61 -10.77 -6.87
C ASP A 137 2.58 -9.68 -6.37
N ASP A 138 2.05 -8.57 -5.87
CA ASP A 138 2.85 -7.47 -5.34
C ASP A 138 3.64 -7.90 -4.10
N MET A 139 3.05 -8.72 -3.23
CA MET A 139 3.72 -9.17 -2.01
C MET A 139 4.88 -10.13 -2.29
N VAL A 140 4.71 -11.06 -3.23
CA VAL A 140 5.80 -11.94 -3.66
C VAL A 140 6.90 -11.12 -4.34
N GLU A 141 6.55 -10.13 -5.16
CA GLU A 141 7.54 -9.25 -5.78
C GLU A 141 8.34 -8.47 -4.72
N VAL A 142 7.68 -7.91 -3.71
CA VAL A 142 8.33 -7.21 -2.59
C VAL A 142 9.26 -8.15 -1.82
N TRP A 143 8.79 -9.34 -1.41
CA TRP A 143 9.62 -10.29 -0.66
C TRP A 143 10.84 -10.77 -1.44
N THR A 144 10.68 -11.07 -2.73
CA THR A 144 11.80 -11.52 -3.58
C THR A 144 12.83 -10.41 -3.85
N ARG A 145 12.43 -9.14 -3.74
CA ARG A 145 13.33 -7.98 -3.85
C ARG A 145 13.88 -7.47 -2.52
N SER A 146 13.38 -7.96 -1.39
CA SER A 146 13.78 -7.54 -0.04
C SER A 146 14.24 -8.75 0.77
N VAL A 147 13.40 -9.26 1.67
CA VAL A 147 13.73 -10.30 2.66
C VAL A 147 14.36 -11.55 2.04
N LEU A 148 13.92 -11.95 0.84
CA LEU A 148 14.42 -13.14 0.15
C LEU A 148 15.51 -12.81 -0.89
N SER A 149 15.88 -11.53 -1.06
CA SER A 149 17.04 -11.15 -1.86
C SER A 149 18.30 -11.85 -1.33
N PRO A 150 19.16 -12.41 -2.19
CA PRO A 150 20.35 -13.13 -1.75
C PRO A 150 21.30 -12.26 -0.91
N SER A 151 21.37 -10.95 -1.16
CA SER A 151 22.19 -10.02 -0.37
C SER A 151 21.64 -9.83 1.05
N GLU A 152 20.33 -9.64 1.17
CA GLU A 152 19.64 -9.43 2.43
C GLU A 152 19.68 -10.69 3.28
N ALA A 153 19.11 -11.78 2.77
CA ALA A 153 18.95 -13.02 3.53
C ALA A 153 20.30 -13.59 3.99
N CYS A 154 21.29 -13.62 3.10
CA CYS A 154 22.61 -14.14 3.47
C CYS A 154 23.41 -13.15 4.33
N GLY A 155 23.17 -11.84 4.21
CA GLY A 155 23.72 -10.83 5.12
C GLY A 155 23.20 -11.01 6.54
N LEU A 156 21.90 -11.27 6.69
CA LEU A 156 21.27 -11.56 7.97
C LEU A 156 21.77 -12.87 8.59
N LEU A 157 21.85 -13.94 7.80
CA LEU A 157 22.18 -15.28 8.30
C LEU A 157 23.68 -15.50 8.55
N LEU A 158 24.54 -14.94 7.70
CA LEU A 158 25.99 -15.23 7.68
C LEU A 158 26.86 -14.00 7.97
N GLY A 159 26.24 -12.83 8.20
CA GLY A 159 26.91 -11.59 8.52
C GLY A 159 27.38 -10.79 7.30
N SER A 160 28.02 -9.65 7.59
CA SER A 160 28.43 -8.64 6.61
C SER A 160 29.42 -9.11 5.55
N THR A 161 30.08 -10.23 5.78
CA THR A 161 31.00 -10.83 4.80
C THR A 161 30.27 -11.53 3.65
N CYS A 162 28.99 -11.88 3.82
CA CYS A 162 28.19 -12.56 2.80
C CYS A 162 27.12 -11.66 2.16
N GLY A 163 26.70 -10.60 2.83
CA GLY A 163 25.68 -9.69 2.33
C GLY A 163 25.52 -8.48 3.25
N HIS A 164 24.44 -7.74 3.06
CA HIS A 164 24.09 -6.60 3.89
C HIS A 164 22.59 -6.68 4.13
N TRP A 165 22.17 -6.58 5.40
CA TRP A 165 20.76 -6.52 5.76
C TRP A 165 20.41 -5.07 6.05
N ASP A 166 19.65 -4.43 5.16
CA ASP A 166 19.32 -3.00 5.23
C ASP A 166 17.83 -2.70 5.35
N ILE A 167 16.99 -3.74 5.44
CA ILE A 167 15.54 -3.62 5.58
C ILE A 167 15.21 -2.80 6.83
N PHE A 168 14.55 -1.65 6.60
CA PHE A 168 14.20 -0.65 7.62
C PHE A 168 15.40 -0.12 8.43
N SER A 169 16.59 -0.10 7.83
CA SER A 169 17.76 0.52 8.43
C SER A 169 17.57 2.03 8.64
N SER A 170 18.26 2.57 9.65
CA SER A 170 18.23 4.00 9.94
C SER A 170 18.86 4.81 8.81
N TRP A 171 18.20 5.89 8.40
CA TRP A 171 18.69 6.84 7.41
C TRP A 171 18.58 8.27 7.94
N ASN A 172 19.39 9.18 7.38
CA ASN A 172 19.41 10.59 7.75
C ASN A 172 19.30 11.46 6.49
N ILE A 173 18.75 12.67 6.66
CA ILE A 173 18.75 13.71 5.63
C ILE A 173 19.73 14.80 6.04
N SER A 174 20.58 15.20 5.11
CA SER A 174 21.51 16.31 5.31
C SER A 174 20.78 17.63 5.12
N LEU A 175 20.81 18.49 6.14
CA LEU A 175 20.32 19.85 6.04
C LEU A 175 21.35 20.76 5.35
N PRO A 176 20.93 21.87 4.71
CA PRO A 176 21.85 22.86 4.17
C PRO A 176 22.76 23.45 5.26
N ALA A 177 23.97 23.86 4.88
CA ALA A 177 24.94 24.50 5.78
C ALA A 177 24.51 25.90 6.26
N THR A 178 23.42 26.45 5.71
CA THR A 178 22.86 27.74 6.10
C THR A 178 22.45 27.71 7.58
N PRO A 179 22.97 28.63 8.43
CA PRO A 179 22.61 28.66 9.84
C PRO A 179 21.10 28.86 10.02
N LYS A 180 20.50 28.09 10.95
CA LYS A 180 19.10 28.26 11.32
C LYS A 180 18.89 29.67 11.88
N PRO A 181 17.96 30.48 11.34
CA PRO A 181 17.67 31.78 11.91
C PRO A 181 17.12 31.66 13.34
N PRO A 182 17.29 32.67 14.20
CA PRO A 182 16.70 32.68 15.52
C PRO A 182 15.18 32.44 15.44
N PRO A 183 14.60 31.61 16.32
CA PRO A 183 13.16 31.34 16.30
C PRO A 183 12.40 32.63 16.60
N LYS A 184 11.54 33.05 15.65
CA LYS A 184 10.68 34.23 15.79
C LYS A 184 9.22 33.79 15.77
N PRO A 185 8.46 33.91 16.87
CA PRO A 185 7.05 33.57 16.87
C PRO A 185 6.28 34.49 15.90
N PRO A 186 5.20 34.00 15.28
CA PRO A 186 4.31 34.85 14.49
C PRO A 186 3.75 36.00 15.35
N ASN A 187 3.72 37.21 14.79
CA ASN A 187 3.05 38.33 15.44
C ASN A 187 1.53 38.20 15.27
N PRO A 188 0.73 38.58 16.28
CA PRO A 188 -0.71 38.69 16.10
C PRO A 188 -1.06 39.63 14.94
N PRO A 189 -2.11 39.31 14.16
CA PRO A 189 -2.55 40.19 13.09
C PRO A 189 -3.05 41.53 13.66
N ALA A 190 -2.79 42.62 12.94
CA ALA A 190 -3.33 43.92 13.29
C ALA A 190 -4.87 43.91 13.22
N PRO A 191 -5.58 44.76 14.00
CA PRO A 191 -7.02 44.92 13.87
C PRO A 191 -7.42 45.23 12.43
N GLY A 192 -8.39 44.48 11.89
CA GLY A 192 -8.86 44.65 10.51
C GLY A 192 -7.96 44.04 9.42
N ALA A 193 -6.95 43.24 9.78
CA ALA A 193 -6.16 42.50 8.80
C ALA A 193 -7.06 41.54 7.99
N PRO A 194 -6.80 41.37 6.68
CA PRO A 194 -7.52 40.39 5.86
C PRO A 194 -7.41 38.96 6.43
N VAL A 195 -8.50 38.21 6.36
CA VAL A 195 -8.56 36.81 6.82
C VAL A 195 -8.96 35.93 5.66
N SER A 196 -8.14 34.93 5.36
CA SER A 196 -8.45 33.91 4.36
C SER A 196 -9.27 32.77 4.98
N ARG A 197 -10.23 32.22 4.22
CA ARG A 197 -11.01 31.05 4.60
C ARG A 197 -10.64 29.89 3.69
N VAL A 198 -10.14 28.80 4.28
CA VAL A 198 -9.71 27.59 3.57
C VAL A 198 -10.67 26.46 3.92
N LEU A 199 -11.33 25.89 2.92
CA LEU A 199 -12.09 24.64 3.11
C LEU A 199 -11.10 23.48 3.19
N PHE A 200 -11.33 22.55 4.11
CA PHE A 200 -10.52 21.35 4.25
C PHE A 200 -11.40 20.12 4.08
N LEU A 201 -11.13 19.31 3.07
CA LEU A 201 -11.79 18.04 2.79
C LEU A 201 -10.78 16.91 3.00
N THR A 202 -11.21 15.80 3.58
CA THR A 202 -10.38 14.62 3.81
C THR A 202 -11.28 13.41 3.98
N ASP A 203 -10.77 12.21 3.67
CA ASP A 203 -11.41 10.93 4.00
C ASP A 203 -12.87 10.86 3.54
N LEU A 204 -13.11 11.20 2.27
CA LEU A 204 -14.47 11.22 1.71
C LEU A 204 -15.04 9.81 1.57
N HIS A 205 -14.18 8.82 1.35
CA HIS A 205 -14.49 7.38 1.24
C HIS A 205 -15.85 7.12 0.59
N TRP A 206 -15.91 7.38 -0.71
CA TRP A 206 -17.09 7.12 -1.50
C TRP A 206 -17.26 5.62 -1.74
N ASP A 207 -18.32 5.05 -1.17
CA ASP A 207 -18.76 3.70 -1.49
C ASP A 207 -19.81 3.75 -2.61
N HIS A 208 -19.38 3.30 -3.80
CA HIS A 208 -20.26 3.14 -4.96
C HIS A 208 -21.40 2.14 -4.70
N ASP A 209 -21.16 1.13 -3.87
CA ASP A 209 -22.09 0.03 -3.60
C ASP A 209 -22.91 0.21 -2.32
N TYR A 210 -22.79 1.35 -1.65
CA TYR A 210 -23.61 1.68 -0.48
C TYR A 210 -25.10 1.49 -0.81
N LEU A 211 -25.81 0.76 0.04
CA LEU A 211 -27.20 0.40 -0.16
C LEU A 211 -27.99 0.53 1.15
N GLU A 212 -28.91 1.50 1.16
CA GLU A 212 -29.85 1.69 2.27
C GLU A 212 -30.61 0.39 2.59
N GLY A 213 -30.85 0.14 3.88
CA GLY A 213 -31.59 -1.00 4.37
C GLY A 213 -30.79 -2.30 4.50
N THR A 214 -29.53 -2.31 4.04
CA THR A 214 -28.63 -3.48 4.24
C THR A 214 -28.09 -3.56 5.66
N ASP A 215 -27.54 -4.72 6.03
CA ASP A 215 -27.01 -4.94 7.38
C ASP A 215 -25.80 -4.05 7.66
N PRO A 216 -25.85 -3.13 8.64
CA PRO A 216 -24.70 -2.34 9.04
C PRO A 216 -23.72 -3.12 9.91
N ASN A 217 -24.10 -4.29 10.44
CA ASN A 217 -23.31 -5.11 11.36
C ASN A 217 -22.89 -6.46 10.73
N CYS A 218 -22.75 -6.49 9.41
CA CYS A 218 -22.34 -7.67 8.65
C CYS A 218 -20.97 -8.22 9.09
N ALA A 219 -20.62 -9.44 8.66
CA ALA A 219 -19.36 -10.08 9.04
C ALA A 219 -18.12 -9.51 8.33
N ASP A 220 -18.29 -8.83 7.20
CA ASP A 220 -17.21 -8.27 6.39
C ASP A 220 -16.60 -7.01 7.04
N PRO A 221 -15.39 -6.58 6.64
CA PRO A 221 -14.75 -5.39 7.19
C PRO A 221 -15.49 -4.08 6.90
N LEU A 222 -16.23 -4.00 5.79
CA LEU A 222 -17.08 -2.87 5.41
C LEU A 222 -18.50 -3.37 5.10
N CYS A 223 -19.50 -2.72 5.70
CA CYS A 223 -20.92 -3.08 5.62
C CYS A 223 -21.75 -1.98 4.95
N CYS A 224 -23.08 -2.00 5.13
CA CYS A 224 -24.03 -1.05 4.54
C CYS A 224 -24.03 -1.01 3.00
N ARG A 225 -23.62 -2.11 2.36
CA ARG A 225 -23.41 -2.16 0.92
C ARG A 225 -23.99 -3.41 0.29
N ARG A 226 -24.03 -3.43 -1.04
CA ARG A 226 -24.36 -4.66 -1.78
C ARG A 226 -23.41 -5.78 -1.37
N GLY A 227 -23.99 -6.90 -0.91
CA GLY A 227 -23.26 -8.05 -0.39
C GLY A 227 -23.31 -8.20 1.13
N SER A 228 -23.63 -7.13 1.88
CA SER A 228 -23.71 -7.17 3.35
C SER A 228 -24.91 -7.96 3.89
N GLY A 229 -25.91 -8.26 3.03
CA GLY A 229 -27.15 -8.92 3.43
C GLY A 229 -28.16 -7.95 4.04
N LEU A 230 -29.20 -8.51 4.66
CA LEU A 230 -30.24 -7.76 5.37
C LEU A 230 -30.02 -7.91 6.89
N PRO A 231 -30.30 -6.85 7.67
CA PRO A 231 -30.19 -6.91 9.11
C PRO A 231 -31.20 -7.92 9.69
N PRO A 232 -30.98 -8.41 10.92
CA PRO A 232 -32.01 -9.10 11.69
C PRO A 232 -33.25 -8.21 11.88
N THR A 233 -34.43 -8.82 12.02
CA THR A 233 -35.71 -8.08 12.19
C THR A 233 -35.75 -7.16 13.41
N SER A 234 -34.85 -7.35 14.38
CA SER A 234 -34.73 -6.54 15.58
C SER A 234 -33.88 -5.27 15.42
N GLN A 235 -33.25 -5.07 14.26
CA GLN A 235 -32.36 -3.92 14.01
C GLN A 235 -32.77 -3.20 12.72
N PRO A 236 -32.67 -1.85 12.67
CA PRO A 236 -32.81 -1.13 11.43
C PRO A 236 -31.65 -1.46 10.48
N GLY A 237 -31.92 -1.38 9.18
CA GLY A 237 -30.86 -1.43 8.18
C GLY A 237 -30.18 -0.07 8.03
N ALA A 238 -29.10 -0.06 7.25
CA ALA A 238 -28.29 1.12 6.98
C ALA A 238 -29.15 2.31 6.54
N GLY A 239 -28.97 3.47 7.19
CA GLY A 239 -29.70 4.69 6.85
C GLY A 239 -29.46 5.22 5.43
N TYR A 240 -30.32 6.10 4.95
CA TYR A 240 -30.24 6.68 3.61
C TYR A 240 -28.94 7.48 3.34
N TRP A 241 -28.48 8.24 4.33
CA TRP A 241 -27.34 9.17 4.23
C TRP A 241 -26.00 8.57 4.69
N GLY A 242 -26.00 7.36 5.21
CA GLY A 242 -24.88 6.80 5.97
C GLY A 242 -25.41 6.15 7.24
N GLU A 243 -24.52 5.46 7.96
CA GLU A 243 -24.86 4.74 9.19
C GLU A 243 -23.71 4.81 10.20
N TYR A 244 -24.03 4.81 11.49
CA TYR A 244 -23.04 4.74 12.57
C TYR A 244 -22.52 3.31 12.76
N SER A 245 -21.76 2.82 11.79
CA SER A 245 -21.10 1.52 11.84
C SER A 245 -19.81 1.54 11.01
N LYS A 246 -19.24 0.37 10.75
CA LYS A 246 -18.16 0.14 9.76
C LYS A 246 -18.71 0.24 8.34
N CYS A 247 -19.11 1.45 7.96
CA CYS A 247 -19.74 1.79 6.70
C CYS A 247 -19.16 3.09 6.16
N ASP A 248 -19.08 3.19 4.82
CA ASP A 248 -18.59 4.36 4.10
C ASP A 248 -19.77 5.13 3.48
N LEU A 249 -19.49 6.23 2.76
CA LEU A 249 -20.52 7.18 2.38
C LEU A 249 -21.11 6.91 0.97
N PRO A 250 -22.44 6.99 0.79
CA PRO A 250 -23.03 7.03 -0.53
C PRO A 250 -22.78 8.40 -1.20
N LEU A 251 -22.73 8.41 -2.54
CA LEU A 251 -22.45 9.64 -3.32
C LEU A 251 -23.37 10.83 -2.96
N ARG A 252 -24.64 10.55 -2.63
CA ARG A 252 -25.63 11.57 -2.24
C ARG A 252 -25.22 12.37 -1.01
N THR A 253 -24.51 11.76 -0.06
CA THR A 253 -24.06 12.45 1.15
C THR A 253 -22.92 13.41 0.83
N LEU A 254 -22.04 13.03 -0.09
CA LEU A 254 -20.99 13.92 -0.61
C LEU A 254 -21.57 15.06 -1.46
N ASP A 255 -22.59 14.81 -2.28
CA ASP A 255 -23.31 15.87 -3.01
C ASP A 255 -24.04 16.82 -2.03
N SER A 256 -24.67 16.28 -0.97
CA SER A 256 -25.27 17.08 0.10
C SER A 256 -24.25 17.94 0.85
N LEU A 257 -23.07 17.40 1.16
CA LEU A 257 -21.98 18.15 1.79
C LEU A 257 -21.59 19.36 0.93
N LEU A 258 -21.32 19.12 -0.35
CA LEU A 258 -20.82 20.15 -1.26
C LEU A 258 -21.89 21.18 -1.64
N SER A 259 -23.16 20.78 -1.74
CA SER A 259 -24.28 21.72 -1.96
C SER A 259 -24.55 22.63 -0.76
N GLY A 260 -24.23 22.17 0.46
CA GLY A 260 -24.42 22.90 1.71
C GLY A 260 -23.32 23.90 2.06
N LEU A 261 -22.31 24.12 1.20
CA LEU A 261 -21.14 24.95 1.52
C LEU A 261 -21.42 26.46 1.61
N GLY A 262 -22.56 26.94 1.10
CA GLY A 262 -22.89 28.37 1.02
C GLY A 262 -22.70 29.15 2.32
N PRO A 263 -23.32 28.73 3.45
CA PRO A 263 -23.17 29.41 4.74
C PRO A 263 -21.76 29.37 5.35
N ALA A 264 -20.92 28.41 4.94
CA ALA A 264 -19.55 28.27 5.45
C ALA A 264 -18.52 29.11 4.66
N GLY A 265 -18.83 29.37 3.38
CA GLY A 265 -18.00 30.16 2.47
C GLY A 265 -18.22 31.68 2.59
N PRO A 266 -17.66 32.46 1.64
CA PRO A 266 -16.81 32.02 0.52
C PRO A 266 -15.45 31.50 0.99
N PHE A 267 -14.76 30.74 0.12
CA PHE A 267 -13.43 30.20 0.37
C PHE A 267 -12.44 30.72 -0.67
N ASP A 268 -11.21 31.01 -0.25
CA ASP A 268 -10.14 31.42 -1.15
C ASP A 268 -9.49 30.22 -1.85
N MET A 269 -9.44 29.08 -1.16
CA MET A 269 -8.89 27.83 -1.65
C MET A 269 -9.39 26.63 -0.84
N VAL A 270 -9.13 25.44 -1.35
CA VAL A 270 -9.46 24.17 -0.68
C VAL A 270 -8.22 23.30 -0.56
N TYR A 271 -8.02 22.69 0.60
CA TYR A 271 -7.11 21.55 0.78
C TYR A 271 -7.93 20.27 0.78
N TRP A 272 -7.48 19.27 0.00
CA TRP A 272 -8.17 17.99 -0.08
C TRP A 272 -7.21 16.81 0.07
N THR A 273 -7.15 16.20 1.24
CA THR A 273 -6.03 15.30 1.59
C THR A 273 -6.22 13.82 1.26
N GLY A 274 -6.96 13.52 0.19
CA GLY A 274 -7.06 12.16 -0.36
C GLY A 274 -8.13 11.30 0.30
N ASP A 275 -7.91 9.98 0.23
CA ASP A 275 -8.81 8.92 0.71
C ASP A 275 -10.22 9.04 0.12
N ILE A 276 -10.26 8.90 -1.21
CA ILE A 276 -11.45 8.97 -2.05
C ILE A 276 -12.18 7.62 -2.10
N PRO A 277 -11.52 6.47 -2.38
CA PRO A 277 -12.20 5.18 -2.47
C PRO A 277 -12.57 4.64 -1.08
N ALA A 278 -13.60 3.79 -1.02
CA ALA A 278 -14.05 3.14 0.21
C ALA A 278 -13.07 2.08 0.76
N HIS A 279 -13.45 1.44 1.87
CA HIS A 279 -12.70 0.39 2.57
C HIS A 279 -13.02 -1.04 2.08
N ASP A 280 -13.56 -1.21 0.88
CA ASP A 280 -13.74 -2.51 0.21
C ASP A 280 -12.46 -3.05 -0.44
N VAL A 281 -11.36 -2.92 0.29
CA VAL A 281 -9.98 -3.16 -0.16
C VAL A 281 -9.72 -4.59 -0.65
N TRP A 282 -10.61 -5.54 -0.36
CA TRP A 282 -10.50 -6.92 -0.84
C TRP A 282 -11.01 -7.10 -2.28
N GLN A 283 -11.67 -6.10 -2.87
CA GLN A 283 -12.32 -6.22 -4.18
C GLN A 283 -12.21 -4.94 -5.04
N GLN A 284 -11.11 -4.21 -4.92
CA GLN A 284 -10.87 -2.98 -5.71
C GLN A 284 -10.01 -3.25 -6.94
N SER A 285 -10.54 -2.95 -8.13
CA SER A 285 -9.75 -2.89 -9.36
C SER A 285 -9.19 -1.49 -9.60
N ARG A 286 -8.13 -1.36 -10.42
CA ARG A 286 -7.62 -0.04 -10.84
C ARG A 286 -8.72 0.81 -11.48
N GLN A 287 -9.65 0.18 -12.20
CA GLN A 287 -10.76 0.88 -12.83
C GLN A 287 -11.71 1.50 -11.78
N ASP A 288 -11.95 0.82 -10.68
CA ASP A 288 -12.80 1.33 -9.60
C ASP A 288 -12.11 2.51 -8.89
N GLN A 289 -10.81 2.41 -8.62
CA GLN A 289 -10.03 3.53 -8.07
C GLN A 289 -10.07 4.78 -8.98
N LEU A 290 -9.87 4.58 -10.29
CA LEU A 290 -9.95 5.68 -11.26
C LEU A 290 -11.37 6.24 -11.40
N ARG A 291 -12.40 5.41 -11.26
CA ARG A 291 -13.80 5.86 -11.22
C ARG A 291 -14.04 6.73 -10.00
N ALA A 292 -13.58 6.33 -8.83
CA ALA A 292 -13.66 7.14 -7.60
C ALA A 292 -12.95 8.49 -7.76
N LEU A 293 -11.67 8.46 -8.18
CA LEU A 293 -10.88 9.66 -8.44
C LEU A 293 -11.60 10.65 -9.37
N THR A 294 -12.06 10.17 -10.53
CA THR A 294 -12.66 11.05 -11.54
C THR A 294 -14.06 11.53 -11.16
N THR A 295 -14.85 10.69 -10.50
CA THR A 295 -16.22 11.03 -10.06
C THR A 295 -16.20 12.10 -8.98
N ILE A 296 -15.41 11.89 -7.92
CA ILE A 296 -15.35 12.82 -6.79
C ILE A 296 -14.63 14.11 -7.18
N THR A 297 -13.55 14.03 -7.98
CA THR A 297 -12.91 15.24 -8.52
C THR A 297 -13.90 16.08 -9.33
N ALA A 298 -14.72 15.46 -10.18
CA ALA A 298 -15.73 16.17 -10.97
C ALA A 298 -16.83 16.78 -10.09
N LEU A 299 -17.28 16.07 -9.05
CA LEU A 299 -18.27 16.54 -8.08
C LEU A 299 -17.75 17.76 -7.31
N VAL A 300 -16.54 17.67 -6.76
CA VAL A 300 -15.86 18.77 -6.06
C VAL A 300 -15.72 19.99 -6.97
N ARG A 301 -15.25 19.81 -8.21
CA ARG A 301 -15.11 20.90 -9.18
C ARG A 301 -16.45 21.55 -9.54
N LYS A 302 -17.52 20.76 -9.66
CA LYS A 302 -18.88 21.26 -9.98
C LYS A 302 -19.35 22.27 -8.93
N PHE A 303 -19.16 22.00 -7.64
CA PHE A 303 -19.68 22.85 -6.56
C PHE A 303 -18.73 24.00 -6.18
N LEU A 304 -17.41 23.80 -6.25
CA LEU A 304 -16.43 24.84 -5.91
C LEU A 304 -16.17 25.82 -7.07
N GLY A 305 -16.51 25.45 -8.30
CA GLY A 305 -16.37 26.29 -9.48
C GLY A 305 -14.92 26.76 -9.68
N PRO A 306 -14.65 28.07 -9.66
CA PRO A 306 -13.32 28.61 -9.92
C PRO A 306 -12.36 28.54 -8.72
N VAL A 307 -12.82 28.18 -7.52
CA VAL A 307 -11.96 28.11 -6.33
C VAL A 307 -10.91 27.01 -6.52
N PRO A 308 -9.60 27.30 -6.38
CA PRO A 308 -8.56 26.30 -6.55
C PRO A 308 -8.60 25.25 -5.45
N VAL A 309 -8.42 23.98 -5.83
CA VAL A 309 -8.34 22.84 -4.91
C VAL A 309 -6.93 22.24 -5.00
N TYR A 310 -6.28 22.10 -3.86
CA TYR A 310 -4.95 21.52 -3.75
C TYR A 310 -5.04 20.14 -3.10
N PRO A 311 -5.10 19.06 -3.91
CA PRO A 311 -5.22 17.72 -3.39
C PRO A 311 -3.87 17.16 -2.92
N ALA A 312 -3.93 16.22 -1.96
CA ALA A 312 -2.84 15.31 -1.62
C ALA A 312 -3.28 13.86 -1.87
N VAL A 313 -2.31 12.96 -1.98
CA VAL A 313 -2.54 11.52 -2.17
C VAL A 313 -2.67 10.86 -0.80
N GLY A 314 -3.80 10.22 -0.53
CA GLY A 314 -4.01 9.35 0.61
C GLY A 314 -3.62 7.91 0.29
N ASN A 315 -3.82 7.02 1.26
CA ASN A 315 -3.35 5.65 1.17
C ASN A 315 -4.37 4.69 0.54
N HIS A 316 -5.64 5.09 0.44
CA HIS A 316 -6.70 4.35 -0.26
C HIS A 316 -6.77 4.60 -1.77
N GLU A 317 -5.98 5.52 -2.32
CA GLU A 317 -6.02 5.81 -3.77
C GLU A 317 -5.51 4.65 -4.65
N SER A 318 -4.54 3.88 -4.17
CA SER A 318 -3.96 2.74 -4.92
C SER A 318 -4.75 1.45 -4.70
N THR A 319 -4.55 0.49 -5.61
CA THR A 319 -4.91 -0.92 -5.36
C THR A 319 -3.69 -1.79 -5.71
N PRO A 320 -3.28 -2.72 -4.83
CA PRO A 320 -3.83 -2.95 -3.48
C PRO A 320 -3.67 -1.71 -2.55
N VAL A 321 -4.49 -1.62 -1.49
CA VAL A 321 -4.44 -0.48 -0.55
C VAL A 321 -3.04 -0.33 0.05
N ASN A 322 -2.57 0.91 0.23
CA ASN A 322 -1.20 1.25 0.66
C ASN A 322 -0.08 0.86 -0.33
N GLY A 323 -0.41 0.27 -1.48
CA GLY A 323 0.54 -0.13 -2.52
C GLY A 323 1.07 1.06 -3.33
N PHE A 324 2.05 1.78 -2.78
CA PHE A 324 2.75 2.89 -3.44
C PHE A 324 4.24 2.58 -3.70
N PRO A 325 4.55 1.75 -4.71
CA PRO A 325 5.93 1.48 -5.08
C PRO A 325 6.66 2.77 -5.50
N PRO A 326 7.87 3.03 -4.97
CA PRO A 326 8.60 4.27 -5.27
C PRO A 326 9.04 4.37 -6.75
N PRO A 327 9.53 5.54 -7.22
CA PRO A 327 9.85 5.79 -8.63
C PRO A 327 10.89 4.85 -9.26
N PHE A 328 11.71 4.17 -8.46
CA PHE A 328 12.67 3.19 -8.95
C PHE A 328 12.02 1.87 -9.39
N ILE A 329 10.73 1.66 -9.07
CA ILE A 329 9.93 0.55 -9.60
C ILE A 329 9.22 1.04 -10.87
N GLU A 330 9.59 0.46 -12.00
CA GLU A 330 9.03 0.80 -13.31
C GLU A 330 8.02 -0.26 -13.81
N GLY A 331 7.40 0.02 -14.96
CA GLY A 331 6.49 -0.91 -15.62
C GLY A 331 5.10 -0.96 -14.99
N ASN A 332 4.39 -2.07 -15.20
CA ASN A 332 2.99 -2.18 -14.82
C ASN A 332 2.78 -2.24 -13.29
N HIS A 333 3.80 -2.61 -12.53
CA HIS A 333 3.73 -2.67 -11.07
C HIS A 333 3.97 -1.30 -10.43
N SER A 334 4.35 -0.27 -11.21
CA SER A 334 4.48 1.10 -10.70
C SER A 334 3.13 1.78 -10.47
N SER A 335 3.13 2.87 -9.68
CA SER A 335 1.96 3.74 -9.47
C SER A 335 1.67 4.71 -10.63
N ARG A 336 2.35 4.58 -11.78
CA ARG A 336 2.20 5.51 -12.92
C ARG A 336 0.76 5.63 -13.41
N TRP A 337 0.00 4.52 -13.41
CA TRP A 337 -1.41 4.51 -13.84
C TRP A 337 -2.28 5.46 -13.01
N LEU A 338 -1.97 5.60 -11.72
CA LEU A 338 -2.69 6.44 -10.76
C LEU A 338 -2.24 7.90 -10.89
N TYR A 339 -0.93 8.15 -10.84
CA TYR A 339 -0.38 9.50 -10.88
C TYR A 339 -0.63 10.22 -12.21
N GLU A 340 -0.62 9.52 -13.34
CA GLU A 340 -1.02 10.10 -14.64
C GLU A 340 -2.50 10.47 -14.67
N ALA A 341 -3.36 9.64 -14.06
CA ALA A 341 -4.79 9.91 -13.98
C ALA A 341 -5.08 11.10 -13.04
N MET A 342 -4.40 11.20 -11.90
CA MET A 342 -4.46 12.34 -10.99
C MET A 342 -4.02 13.62 -11.69
N ALA A 343 -2.88 13.59 -12.39
CA ALA A 343 -2.38 14.74 -13.12
C ALA A 343 -3.35 15.20 -14.22
N LYS A 344 -4.14 14.30 -14.81
CA LYS A 344 -5.20 14.66 -15.75
C LYS A 344 -6.47 15.20 -15.06
N ALA A 345 -6.88 14.58 -13.95
CA ALA A 345 -8.08 14.96 -13.22
C ALA A 345 -7.93 16.34 -12.54
N TRP A 346 -6.73 16.61 -12.02
CA TRP A 346 -6.40 17.81 -11.25
C TRP A 346 -5.70 18.91 -12.07
N GLU A 347 -5.54 18.70 -13.39
CA GLU A 347 -4.97 19.69 -14.31
C GLU A 347 -5.58 21.09 -14.19
N PRO A 348 -6.91 21.25 -14.01
CA PRO A 348 -7.51 22.58 -13.91
C PRO A 348 -7.10 23.37 -12.66
N TRP A 349 -6.52 22.73 -11.64
CA TRP A 349 -6.14 23.37 -10.38
C TRP A 349 -4.64 23.56 -10.21
N LEU A 350 -3.82 22.77 -10.91
CA LEU A 350 -2.40 22.67 -10.65
C LEU A 350 -1.57 23.21 -11.83
N PRO A 351 -0.53 24.03 -11.58
CA PRO A 351 0.35 24.50 -12.65
C PRO A 351 1.20 23.35 -13.21
N ALA A 352 1.72 23.55 -14.43
CA ALA A 352 2.51 22.54 -15.15
C ALA A 352 3.71 21.99 -14.34
N GLU A 353 4.35 22.82 -13.52
CA GLU A 353 5.46 22.42 -12.66
C GLU A 353 5.02 21.41 -11.58
N ALA A 354 3.88 21.65 -10.93
CA ALA A 354 3.30 20.75 -9.94
C ALA A 354 2.82 19.44 -10.58
N LEU A 355 2.21 19.52 -11.77
CA LEU A 355 1.81 18.33 -12.54
C LEU A 355 3.00 17.48 -12.99
N ARG A 356 4.19 18.08 -13.17
CA ARG A 356 5.40 17.32 -13.49
C ARG A 356 5.86 16.49 -12.30
N THR A 357 5.94 17.08 -11.10
CA THR A 357 6.34 16.33 -9.90
C THR A 357 5.30 15.29 -9.51
N LEU A 358 4.00 15.61 -9.66
CA LEU A 358 2.90 14.67 -9.38
C LEU A 358 3.01 13.36 -10.16
N ARG A 359 3.46 13.39 -11.42
CA ARG A 359 3.65 12.18 -12.26
C ARG A 359 4.88 11.35 -11.89
N CYS A 360 5.79 11.90 -11.11
CA CYS A 360 7.10 11.33 -10.80
C CYS A 360 7.24 10.96 -9.32
N ILE A 361 6.13 10.93 -8.58
CA ILE A 361 6.07 10.42 -7.20
C ILE A 361 6.25 8.90 -7.19
#